data_AF-A0A359HFP1-F1
#
_entry.id   AF-A0A359HFP1-F1
#
_cell.length_a   1.000
_cell.length_b   1.000
_cell.length_c   1.000
_cell.angle_alpha   90.00
_cell.angle_beta   90.00
_cell.angle_gamma   90.00
#
_symmetry.space_group_name_H-M   'P 1'
#
loop_
_entity.id
_entity.type
_entity.pdbx_description
1 polymer ?
#
loop_
_entity_poly.entity_id
_entity_poly.type
_entity_poly.pdbx_seq_one_letter_code
_entity_poly.pdbx_strand_id
1 'polypeptide(L)'
;MRAHDAEESMFRSYEVSSVITVLTAFILATTYADDWRLGALTAIGVGLAVAFNPLTSYFTSYTKKPVQEIIDSMKTGTATTILSGLSVGMESTVWALVVIVISFILSMLLYQGDGPIYVLYAVAMVGIGMLSHTGNNVAMDAYGPISDNAAGIGELSWHGRT
;
A
#
# COMPACT_ATOMS: atom_id res chain seq x y z
N MET A 1 10.37 -21.55 4.72
CA MET A 1 10.03 -20.48 3.76
C MET A 1 11.15 -19.46 3.82
N ARG A 2 12.00 -19.37 2.78
CA ARG A 2 13.06 -18.36 2.70
C ARG A 2 12.56 -17.23 1.81
N ALA A 3 12.70 -15.98 2.24
CA ALA A 3 12.53 -14.84 1.36
C ALA A 3 13.86 -14.59 0.65
N HIS A 4 13.82 -14.28 -0.64
CA HIS A 4 15.03 -14.03 -1.44
C HIS A 4 15.31 -12.51 -1.59
N ASP A 5 14.32 -11.67 -1.27
CA ASP A 5 14.38 -10.21 -1.34
C ASP A 5 13.69 -9.57 -0.11
N ALA A 6 14.12 -8.35 0.24
CA ALA A 6 13.52 -7.54 1.29
C ALA A 6 12.07 -7.17 0.94
N GLU A 7 11.78 -6.82 -0.31
CA GLU A 7 10.41 -6.50 -0.77
C GLU A 7 9.44 -7.68 -0.54
N GLU A 8 9.87 -8.91 -0.87
CA GLU A 8 9.08 -10.12 -0.65
C GLU A 8 8.84 -10.37 0.86
N SER A 9 9.83 -10.10 1.70
CA SER A 9 9.71 -10.25 3.16
C SER A 9 8.69 -9.25 3.73
N MET A 10 8.74 -8.01 3.24
CA MET A 10 7.84 -6.93 3.63
C MET A 10 6.39 -7.25 3.23
N PHE A 11 6.17 -7.73 2.01
CA PHE A 11 4.84 -8.16 1.55
C PHE A 11 4.28 -9.33 2.35
N ARG A 12 5.11 -10.34 2.65
CA ARG A 12 4.67 -11.46 3.49
C ARG A 12 4.26 -11.02 4.89
N SER A 13 5.03 -10.11 5.50
CA SER A 13 4.66 -9.53 6.80
C SER A 13 3.32 -8.81 6.73
N TYR A 14 3.08 -8.10 5.63
CA TYR A 14 1.82 -7.41 5.36
C TYR A 14 0.64 -8.37 5.26
N GLU A 15 0.76 -9.43 4.44
CA GLU A 15 -0.29 -10.43 4.25
C GLU A 15 -0.69 -11.12 5.56
N VAL A 16 0.30 -11.52 6.37
CA VAL A 16 0.06 -12.14 7.68
C VAL A 16 -0.65 -11.15 8.61
N SER A 17 -0.20 -9.90 8.65
CA SER A 17 -0.83 -8.83 9.43
C SER A 17 -2.29 -8.65 9.01
N SER A 18 -2.58 -8.61 7.70
CA SER A 18 -3.94 -8.43 7.17
C SER A 18 -4.88 -9.56 7.58
N VAL A 19 -4.44 -10.82 7.52
CA VAL A 19 -5.25 -11.96 7.97
C VAL A 19 -5.59 -11.85 9.46
N ILE A 20 -4.59 -11.52 10.30
CA ILE A 20 -4.80 -11.36 11.75
C ILE A 20 -5.77 -10.21 12.03
N THR A 21 -5.58 -9.05 11.39
CA THR A 21 -6.42 -7.88 11.56
C THR A 21 -7.86 -8.16 11.15
N VAL A 22 -8.09 -8.77 9.98
CA VAL A 22 -9.44 -9.08 9.51
C VAL A 22 -10.15 -10.04 10.45
N LEU A 23 -9.50 -11.14 10.85
CA LEU A 23 -10.09 -12.11 11.78
C LEU A 23 -10.43 -11.46 13.12
N THR A 24 -9.51 -10.67 13.68
CA THR A 24 -9.72 -9.99 14.96
C THR A 24 -10.83 -8.94 14.86
N ALA A 25 -10.90 -8.20 13.75
CA ALA A 25 -11.95 -7.22 13.50
C ALA A 25 -13.34 -7.88 13.44
N PHE A 26 -13.49 -9.04 12.77
CA PHE A 26 -14.75 -9.77 12.75
C PHE A 26 -15.14 -10.34 14.12
N ILE A 27 -14.18 -10.84 14.89
CA ILE A 27 -14.44 -11.30 16.26
C ILE A 27 -14.94 -10.12 17.11
N LEU A 28 -14.22 -9.00 17.13
CA LEU A 28 -14.61 -7.82 17.91
C LEU A 28 -15.96 -7.24 17.46
N ALA A 29 -16.19 -7.15 16.15
CA ALA A 29 -17.43 -6.63 15.58
C ALA A 29 -18.64 -7.46 16.02
N THR A 30 -18.51 -8.79 16.05
CA THR A 30 -19.60 -9.70 16.45
C THR A 30 -19.76 -9.82 17.95
N THR A 31 -18.68 -9.81 18.74
CA THR A 31 -18.79 -10.03 20.20
C THR A 31 -19.00 -8.75 21.00
N TYR A 32 -18.50 -7.61 20.53
CA TYR A 32 -18.55 -6.34 21.28
C TYR A 32 -19.56 -5.36 20.71
N ALA A 33 -19.59 -5.19 19.39
CA ALA A 33 -20.46 -4.20 18.74
C ALA A 33 -21.81 -4.76 18.27
N ASP A 34 -21.97 -6.09 18.28
CA ASP A 34 -23.16 -6.81 17.81
C ASP A 34 -23.55 -6.45 16.35
N ASP A 35 -22.57 -6.01 15.55
CA ASP A 35 -22.75 -5.64 14.14
C ASP A 35 -21.57 -6.13 13.29
N TRP A 36 -21.79 -7.23 12.56
CA TRP A 36 -20.80 -7.84 11.67
C TRP A 36 -20.36 -6.91 10.53
N ARG A 37 -21.18 -5.92 10.16
CA ARG A 37 -20.89 -4.99 9.06
C ARG A 37 -19.67 -4.13 9.40
N LEU A 38 -19.42 -3.84 10.69
CA LEU A 38 -18.22 -3.13 11.13
C LEU A 38 -16.94 -3.91 10.82
N GLY A 39 -16.95 -5.23 11.05
CA GLY A 39 -15.84 -6.11 10.69
C GLY A 39 -15.62 -6.12 9.18
N ALA A 40 -16.71 -6.12 8.40
CA ALA A 40 -16.64 -6.04 6.95
C ALA A 40 -16.09 -4.70 6.44
N LEU A 41 -16.44 -3.56 7.06
CA LEU A 41 -15.88 -2.25 6.73
C LEU A 41 -14.38 -2.17 7.00
N THR A 42 -13.94 -2.68 8.15
CA THR A 42 -12.50 -2.77 8.45
C THR A 42 -11.79 -3.68 7.45
N ALA A 43 -12.40 -4.80 7.05
CA ALA A 43 -11.84 -5.69 6.04
C ALA A 43 -11.74 -5.03 4.65
N ILE A 44 -12.72 -4.20 4.26
CA ILE A 44 -12.63 -3.38 3.04
C ILE A 44 -11.44 -2.40 3.13
N GLY A 45 -11.26 -1.74 4.28
CA GLY A 45 -10.10 -0.87 4.53
C GLY A 45 -8.76 -1.59 4.47
N VAL A 46 -8.67 -2.79 5.06
CA VAL A 46 -7.49 -3.64 4.95
C VAL A 46 -7.26 -4.05 3.50
N GLY A 47 -8.30 -4.43 2.76
CA GLY A 47 -8.23 -4.76 1.34
C GLY A 47 -7.72 -3.60 0.49
N LEU A 48 -8.17 -2.37 0.79
CA LEU A 48 -7.64 -1.15 0.18
C LEU A 48 -6.14 -1.02 0.42
N ALA A 49 -5.68 -1.23 1.66
CA ALA A 49 -4.27 -1.14 2.01
C ALA A 49 -3.42 -2.23 1.31
N VAL A 50 -3.92 -3.46 1.26
CA VAL A 50 -3.30 -4.59 0.54
C VAL A 50 -3.21 -4.33 -0.96
N ALA A 51 -4.24 -3.70 -1.56
CA ALA A 51 -4.24 -3.38 -2.98
C ALA A 51 -3.25 -2.25 -3.33
N PHE A 52 -3.00 -1.33 -2.40
CA PHE A 52 -2.04 -0.23 -2.59
C PHE A 52 -0.60 -0.72 -2.70
N ASN A 53 -0.19 -1.71 -1.91
CA ASN A 53 1.19 -2.23 -1.93
C ASN A 53 1.68 -2.69 -3.32
N PRO A 54 1.02 -3.64 -4.01
CA PRO A 54 1.45 -4.08 -5.33
C PRO A 54 1.22 -3.01 -6.39
N LEU A 55 0.22 -2.15 -6.23
CA LEU A 55 -0.03 -1.05 -7.16
C LEU A 55 1.11 -0.04 -7.14
N THR A 56 1.52 0.41 -5.95
CA THR A 56 2.67 1.30 -5.78
C THR A 56 3.94 0.63 -6.29
N SER A 57 4.21 -0.62 -5.91
CA SER A 57 5.37 -1.38 -6.42
C SER A 57 5.38 -1.50 -7.95
N TYR A 58 4.23 -1.66 -8.60
CA TYR A 58 4.14 -1.71 -10.07
C TYR A 58 4.65 -0.41 -10.74
N PHE A 59 4.36 0.74 -10.16
CA PHE A 59 4.75 2.05 -10.71
C PHE A 59 6.12 2.55 -10.20
N THR A 60 6.70 1.94 -9.17
CA THR A 60 7.97 2.39 -8.57
C THR A 60 9.13 1.40 -8.67
N SER A 61 8.86 0.10 -8.86
CA SER A 61 9.92 -0.91 -8.96
C SER A 61 10.60 -0.90 -10.32
N TYR A 62 11.94 -0.88 -10.33
CA TYR A 62 12.78 -0.89 -11.53
C TYR A 62 12.62 -2.17 -12.39
N THR A 63 12.05 -3.22 -11.82
CA THR A 63 11.77 -4.48 -12.52
C THR A 63 10.48 -4.43 -13.35
N LYS A 64 9.68 -3.36 -13.21
CA LYS A 64 8.34 -3.25 -13.79
C LYS A 64 8.35 -2.32 -15.00
N LYS A 65 7.39 -2.53 -15.89
CA LYS A 65 7.29 -1.82 -17.17
C LYS A 65 7.30 -0.29 -17.05
N PRO A 66 6.52 0.35 -16.15
CA PRO A 66 6.46 1.81 -16.10
C PRO A 66 7.82 2.45 -15.83
N VAL A 67 8.62 1.86 -14.93
CA VAL A 67 9.96 2.36 -14.63
C VAL A 67 10.96 2.01 -15.74
N GLN A 68 10.83 0.82 -16.36
CA GLN A 68 11.66 0.44 -17.50
C GLN A 68 11.47 1.39 -18.70
N GLU A 69 10.24 1.86 -18.95
CA GLU A 69 9.95 2.85 -19.98
C GLU A 69 10.60 4.21 -19.69
N ILE A 70 10.65 4.62 -18.42
CA ILE A 70 11.39 5.83 -17.99
C ILE A 70 12.91 5.65 -18.21
N ILE A 71 13.45 4.47 -17.88
CA ILE A 71 14.86 4.15 -18.11
C ILE A 71 15.19 4.19 -19.60
N ASP A 72 14.32 3.66 -20.44
CA ASP A 72 14.51 3.68 -21.89
C ASP A 72 14.46 5.09 -22.47
N SER A 73 13.62 5.98 -21.93
CA SER A 73 13.56 7.37 -22.39
C SER A 73 14.83 8.17 -22.08
N MET A 74 15.66 7.73 -21.12
CA MET A 74 16.98 8.33 -20.86
C MET A 74 17.90 8.34 -22.07
N LYS A 75 17.74 7.40 -23.01
CA LYS A 75 18.50 7.36 -24.28
C LYS A 75 18.27 8.58 -25.17
N THR A 76 17.16 9.30 -24.96
CA THR A 76 16.74 10.45 -25.77
C THR A 76 17.00 11.80 -25.09
N GLY A 77 17.50 11.79 -23.84
CA GLY A 77 17.94 12.97 -23.10
C GLY A 77 17.14 13.26 -21.82
N THR A 78 17.56 14.30 -21.10
CA THR A 78 16.99 14.67 -19.79
C THR A 78 15.54 15.14 -19.88
N ALA A 79 15.20 15.89 -20.92
CA ALA A 79 13.86 16.44 -21.09
C ALA A 79 12.79 15.34 -21.23
N THR A 80 13.06 14.33 -22.05
CA THR A 80 12.18 13.18 -22.25
C THR A 80 12.09 12.29 -21.02
N THR A 81 13.19 12.13 -20.28
CA THR A 81 13.17 11.43 -18.98
C THR A 81 12.19 12.06 -18.00
N ILE A 82 12.25 13.39 -17.83
CA ILE A 82 11.35 14.13 -16.94
C ILE A 82 9.90 14.00 -17.40
N LEU A 83 9.64 14.16 -18.70
CA LEU A 83 8.29 14.04 -19.27
C LEU A 83 7.72 12.63 -19.09
N SER A 84 8.50 11.58 -19.34
CA SER A 84 8.09 10.20 -19.10
C SER A 84 7.77 9.97 -17.61
N GLY A 85 8.62 10.45 -16.71
CA GLY A 85 8.39 10.33 -15.27
C GLY A 85 7.10 11.03 -14.80
N LEU A 86 6.84 12.25 -15.29
CA LEU A 86 5.59 12.97 -15.00
C LEU A 86 4.37 12.24 -15.57
N SER A 87 4.48 11.71 -16.79
CA SER A 87 3.40 10.96 -17.44
C SER A 87 3.02 9.71 -16.64
N VAL A 88 4.01 8.90 -16.27
CA VAL A 88 3.81 7.70 -15.44
C VAL A 88 3.27 8.06 -14.05
N GLY A 89 3.75 9.17 -13.47
CA GLY A 89 3.23 9.71 -12.22
C GLY A 89 1.73 10.01 -12.31
N MET A 90 1.31 10.73 -13.35
CA MET A 90 -0.11 11.02 -13.59
C MET A 90 -0.93 9.74 -13.80
N GLU A 91 -0.43 8.77 -14.55
CA GLU A 91 -1.11 7.48 -14.75
C GLU A 91 -1.33 6.72 -13.43
N SER A 92 -0.30 6.66 -12.57
CA SER A 92 -0.38 5.96 -11.30
C SER A 92 -1.48 6.52 -10.37
N THR A 93 -1.69 7.84 -10.40
CA THR A 93 -2.74 8.49 -9.59
C THR A 93 -4.15 8.05 -9.99
N VAL A 94 -4.39 7.80 -11.28
CA VAL A 94 -5.69 7.34 -11.79
C VAL A 94 -6.02 5.98 -11.18
N TRP A 95 -5.06 5.04 -11.22
CA TRP A 95 -5.26 3.71 -10.65
C TRP A 95 -5.44 3.75 -9.13
N ALA A 96 -4.67 4.58 -8.42
CA ALA A 96 -4.84 4.75 -6.97
C ALA A 96 -6.25 5.26 -6.63
N LEU A 97 -6.76 6.24 -7.40
CA LEU A 97 -8.11 6.78 -7.21
C LEU A 97 -9.19 5.73 -7.47
N VAL A 98 -9.04 4.90 -8.51
CA VAL A 98 -9.98 3.82 -8.83
C VAL A 98 -10.13 2.85 -7.65
N VAL A 99 -9.03 2.43 -7.02
CA VAL A 99 -9.07 1.51 -5.87
C VAL A 99 -9.76 2.15 -4.66
N ILE A 100 -9.51 3.44 -4.39
CA ILE A 100 -10.19 4.20 -3.33
C ILE A 100 -11.71 4.26 -3.58
N VAL A 101 -12.11 4.64 -4.79
CA VAL A 101 -13.53 4.78 -5.16
C VAL A 101 -14.27 3.45 -5.05
N ILE A 102 -13.67 2.35 -5.51
CA ILE A 102 -14.25 1.00 -5.36
C ILE A 102 -14.47 0.69 -3.87
N SER A 103 -13.47 0.95 -3.03
CA SER A 103 -13.56 0.69 -1.58
C SER A 103 -14.67 1.51 -0.91
N PHE A 104 -14.81 2.78 -1.30
CA PHE A 104 -15.87 3.63 -0.79
C PHE A 104 -17.25 3.20 -1.26
N ILE A 105 -17.42 2.83 -2.53
CA ILE A 105 -18.68 2.28 -3.04
C ILE A 105 -19.08 1.03 -2.25
N LEU A 106 -18.15 0.11 -2.03
CA LEU A 106 -18.41 -1.10 -1.23
C LEU A 106 -18.85 -0.77 0.20
N SER A 107 -18.23 0.21 0.86
CA SER A 107 -18.67 0.65 2.19
C SER A 107 -20.05 1.28 2.21
N MET A 108 -20.37 2.09 1.19
CA MET A 108 -21.67 2.75 1.09
C MET A 108 -22.79 1.73 0.86
N LEU A 109 -22.55 0.68 0.06
CA LEU A 109 -23.52 -0.38 -0.18
C LEU A 109 -23.88 -1.15 1.10
N LEU A 110 -22.95 -1.27 2.07
CA LEU A 110 -23.20 -1.95 3.35
C LEU A 110 -24.16 -1.18 4.27
N TYR A 111 -24.18 0.15 4.19
CA TYR A 111 -24.98 1.04 5.06
C TYR A 111 -25.96 1.92 4.29
N GLN A 112 -26.25 1.62 3.02
CA GLN A 112 -27.11 2.44 2.15
C GLN A 112 -28.54 2.60 2.69
N GLY A 113 -29.02 1.62 3.46
CA GLY A 113 -30.35 1.66 4.09
C GLY A 113 -30.39 2.41 5.43
N ASP A 114 -29.22 2.71 6.00
CA ASP A 114 -29.09 3.42 7.26
C ASP A 114 -28.83 4.90 6.96
N GLY A 115 -29.40 5.81 7.76
CA GLY A 115 -29.38 7.25 7.47
C GLY A 115 -27.99 7.83 7.16
N PRO A 116 -27.89 9.05 6.60
CA PRO A 116 -26.65 9.59 6.04
C PRO A 116 -25.44 9.61 6.99
N ILE A 117 -25.69 9.68 8.30
CA ILE A 117 -24.64 9.60 9.32
C ILE A 117 -23.92 8.25 9.34
N TYR A 118 -24.63 7.14 9.12
CA TYR A 118 -24.08 5.79 9.11
C TYR A 118 -23.25 5.53 7.85
N VAL A 119 -23.66 6.10 6.72
CA VAL A 119 -22.87 6.06 5.47
C VAL A 119 -21.54 6.79 5.64
N LEU A 120 -21.54 7.97 6.26
CA LEU A 120 -20.30 8.70 6.55
C LEU A 120 -19.41 7.94 7.55
N TYR A 121 -20.01 7.33 8.56
CA TYR A 121 -19.31 6.48 9.51
C TYR A 121 -18.68 5.26 8.81
N ALA A 122 -19.38 4.64 7.86
CA ALA A 122 -18.88 3.51 7.09
C ALA A 122 -17.61 3.87 6.29
N VAL A 123 -17.60 5.04 5.64
CA VAL A 123 -16.42 5.54 4.92
C VAL A 123 -15.27 5.83 5.89
N ALA A 124 -15.54 6.42 7.05
CA ALA A 124 -14.52 6.66 8.08
C ALA A 124 -13.90 5.35 8.59
N MET A 125 -14.72 4.31 8.78
CA MET A 125 -14.26 2.99 9.21
C MET A 125 -13.38 2.29 8.17
N VAL A 126 -13.61 2.48 6.87
CA VAL A 126 -12.68 2.03 5.82
C VAL A 126 -11.32 2.70 5.97
N GLY A 127 -11.29 4.02 6.22
CA GLY A 127 -10.04 4.74 6.47
C GLY A 127 -9.29 4.21 7.69
N ILE A 128 -9.99 3.92 8.79
CA ILE A 128 -9.40 3.28 9.98
C ILE A 128 -8.86 1.89 9.64
N GLY A 129 -9.62 1.09 8.88
CA GLY A 129 -9.19 -0.23 8.42
C GLY A 129 -7.91 -0.16 7.59
N MET A 130 -7.77 0.82 6.70
CA MET A 130 -6.54 1.03 5.92
C MET A 130 -5.34 1.34 6.81
N LEU A 131 -5.54 2.18 7.83
CA LEU A 131 -4.48 2.59 8.77
C LEU A 131 -4.19 1.55 9.85
N SER A 132 -4.93 0.45 9.94
CA SER A 132 -4.60 -0.65 10.86
C SER A 132 -3.21 -1.24 10.60
N HIS A 133 -2.68 -1.10 9.38
CA HIS A 133 -1.33 -1.51 8.99
C HIS A 133 -0.28 -0.39 9.12
N THR A 134 -0.57 0.69 9.83
CA THR A 134 0.38 1.81 10.00
C THR A 134 1.71 1.34 10.59
N GLY A 135 1.69 0.40 11.55
CA GLY A 135 2.92 -0.17 12.11
C GLY A 135 3.80 -0.85 11.07
N ASN A 136 3.20 -1.65 10.17
CA ASN A 136 3.91 -2.25 9.04
C ASN A 136 4.43 -1.16 8.08
N ASN A 137 3.58 -0.19 7.71
CA ASN A 137 3.95 0.88 6.78
C ASN A 137 5.13 1.70 7.28
N VAL A 138 5.11 2.11 8.55
CA VAL A 138 6.19 2.90 9.15
C VAL A 138 7.47 2.09 9.28
N ALA A 139 7.39 0.80 9.63
CA ALA A 139 8.57 -0.06 9.67
C ALA A 139 9.19 -0.24 8.26
N MET A 140 8.35 -0.39 7.24
CA MET A 140 8.77 -0.50 5.85
C MET A 140 9.39 0.81 5.32
N ASP A 141 8.81 1.95 5.66
CA ASP A 141 9.31 3.27 5.28
C ASP A 141 10.64 3.59 5.98
N ALA A 142 10.79 3.21 7.25
CA ALA A 142 12.03 3.37 8.00
C ALA A 142 13.18 2.49 7.47
N TYR A 143 12.88 1.33 6.86
CA TYR A 143 13.89 0.43 6.33
C TYR A 143 14.74 1.10 5.22
N GLY A 144 14.12 1.88 4.32
CA GLY A 144 14.81 2.51 3.19
C GLY A 144 15.95 3.45 3.61
N PRO A 145 15.68 4.51 4.40
CA PRO A 145 16.73 5.41 4.89
C PRO A 145 17.81 4.70 5.70
N ILE A 146 17.47 3.64 6.44
CA ILE A 146 18.45 2.85 7.19
C ILE A 146 19.36 2.08 6.23
N SER A 147 18.81 1.40 5.22
CA SER A 147 19.60 0.66 4.24
C SER A 147 20.48 1.56 3.38
N ASP A 148 19.99 2.73 2.97
CA ASP A 148 20.74 3.69 2.16
C ASP A 148 21.93 4.26 2.93
N ASN A 149 21.73 4.63 4.20
CA ASN A 149 22.82 5.10 5.06
C ASN A 149 23.87 4.01 5.32
N ALA A 150 23.45 2.77 5.52
CA ALA A 150 24.36 1.65 5.69
C ALA A 150 25.20 1.40 4.43
N ALA A 151 24.59 1.46 3.24
CA ALA A 151 25.30 1.36 1.97
C ALA A 151 26.30 2.50 1.78
N GLY A 152 25.93 3.74 2.12
CA GLY A 152 26.82 4.90 2.07
C GLY A 152 28.04 4.76 2.99
N ILE A 153 27.87 4.26 4.22
CA ILE A 153 29.00 3.95 5.13
C ILE A 153 29.90 2.87 4.52
N GLY A 154 29.31 1.84 3.90
CA GLY A 154 30.05 0.79 3.18
C GLY A 154 30.91 1.34 2.05
N GLU A 155 30.37 2.24 1.23
CA GLU A 155 31.09 2.87 0.13
C GLU A 155 32.23 3.79 0.63
N LEU A 156 31.98 4.58 1.69
CA LEU A 156 32.97 5.49 2.29
C LEU A 156 34.06 4.76 3.09
N SER A 157 33.83 3.52 3.51
CA SER A 157 34.80 2.68 4.23
C SER A 157 35.60 1.74 3.32
N TRP A 158 35.42 1.82 1.99
CA TRP A 158 36.03 0.91 1.01
C TRP A 158 35.74 -0.58 1.29
N HIS A 159 34.64 -0.88 1.98
CA HIS A 159 34.27 -2.25 2.28
C HIS A 159 33.93 -3.00 0.97
N GLY A 160 34.69 -4.07 0.66
CA GLY A 160 34.54 -4.85 -0.58
C GLY A 160 35.38 -4.40 -1.78
N ARG A 161 36.32 -3.46 -1.61
CA ARG A 161 37.31 -3.07 -2.64
C ARG A 161 38.73 -3.66 -2.42
N THR A 162 38.83 -4.80 -1.74
CA THR A 162 40.05 -5.64 -1.66
C THR A 162 39.77 -7.04 -2.13
#